data_AF-A0A1W0E587-F1
#
_entry.id   AF-A0A1W0E587-F1
#
_cell.length_a   1.000
_cell.length_b   1.000
_cell.length_c   1.000
_cell.angle_alpha   90.00
_cell.angle_beta   90.00
_cell.angle_gamma   90.00
#
_symmetry.space_group_name_H-M   'P 1'
#
loop_
_entity.id
_entity.type
_entity.pdbx_description
1 polymer ?
#
loop_
_entity_poly.entity_id
_entity_poly.type
_entity_poly.pdbx_seq_one_letter_code
_entity_poly.pdbx_strand_id
1 'polypeptide(L)'
;MYIFITTHNGTICRSVTEHTTVSDINESIREYGCELRNTCLIDNYNNIKISMLPSTFFTAAPLLLGGGNMTETNKMLALQQLKVKICRRCYANNAAKATRCRKAQCGHYGDLRMKKVLK
;
A
#
# COMPACT_ATOMS: atom_id res chain seq x y z
N MET A 1 -11.27 -18.95 -13.60
CA MET A 1 -11.72 -17.97 -12.57
C MET A 1 -12.97 -17.28 -13.08
N TYR A 2 -13.90 -16.81 -12.23
CA TYR A 2 -15.09 -16.08 -12.70
C TYR A 2 -15.04 -14.63 -12.22
N ILE A 3 -15.40 -13.70 -13.11
CA ILE A 3 -15.59 -12.29 -12.77
C ILE A 3 -17.08 -11.99 -12.93
N PHE A 4 -17.65 -11.35 -11.92
CA PHE A 4 -19.02 -10.88 -11.91
C PHE A 4 -19.01 -9.36 -12.01
N ILE A 5 -19.68 -8.81 -13.03
CA ILE A 5 -19.77 -7.38 -13.31
C ILE A 5 -21.23 -7.00 -13.20
N THR A 6 -21.58 -6.30 -12.12
CA THR A 6 -22.96 -5.86 -11.87
C THR A 6 -23.17 -4.48 -12.48
N THR A 7 -24.14 -4.38 -13.39
CA THR A 7 -24.55 -3.13 -14.05
C THR A 7 -26.01 -2.82 -13.73
N HIS A 8 -26.47 -1.61 -14.09
CA HIS A 8 -27.88 -1.22 -13.92
C HIS A 8 -28.86 -2.07 -14.75
N ASN A 9 -28.37 -2.76 -15.79
CA ASN A 9 -29.16 -3.63 -16.66
C ASN A 9 -29.05 -5.12 -16.30
N GLY A 10 -28.30 -5.46 -15.23
CA GLY A 10 -28.13 -6.84 -14.76
C GLY A 10 -26.68 -7.20 -14.43
N THR A 11 -26.51 -8.43 -13.95
CA THR A 11 -25.19 -8.99 -13.59
C THR A 11 -24.66 -9.85 -14.72
N ILE A 12 -23.47 -9.50 -15.21
CA ILE A 12 -22.74 -10.27 -16.22
C ILE A 12 -21.75 -11.18 -15.49
N CYS A 13 -21.79 -12.48 -15.77
CA CYS A 13 -20.80 -13.44 -15.29
C CYS A 13 -19.91 -13.87 -16.45
N ARG A 14 -18.59 -13.79 -16.28
CA ARG A 14 -17.63 -14.23 -17.30
C ARG A 14 -16.58 -15.15 -16.72
N SER A 15 -16.33 -16.25 -17.42
CA SER A 15 -15.19 -17.11 -17.16
C SER A 15 -13.92 -16.46 -17.74
N VAL A 16 -12.90 -16.38 -16.89
CA VAL A 16 -11.59 -15.82 -17.17
C VAL A 16 -10.56 -16.94 -17.06
N THR A 17 -9.72 -17.05 -18.07
CA THR A 17 -8.59 -17.97 -18.16
C THR A 17 -7.30 -17.23 -17.84
N GLU A 18 -6.22 -17.97 -17.58
CA GLU A 18 -4.90 -17.39 -17.22
C GLU A 18 -4.28 -16.52 -18.32
N HIS A 19 -4.79 -16.60 -19.55
CA HIS A 19 -4.31 -15.85 -20.70
C HIS A 19 -5.16 -14.62 -21.04
N THR A 20 -6.24 -14.38 -20.29
CA THR A 20 -7.15 -13.26 -20.58
C THR A 20 -6.48 -11.95 -20.16
N THR A 21 -6.36 -10.99 -21.08
CA THR A 21 -5.74 -9.69 -20.79
C THR A 21 -6.77 -8.67 -20.29
N VAL A 22 -6.29 -7.60 -19.66
CA VAL A 22 -7.16 -6.49 -19.22
C VAL A 22 -7.85 -5.79 -20.40
N SER A 23 -7.24 -5.83 -21.60
CA SER A 23 -7.84 -5.27 -22.81
C SER A 23 -9.06 -6.07 -23.24
N ASP A 24 -8.97 -7.40 -23.23
CA ASP A 24 -10.07 -8.31 -23.60
C ASP A 24 -11.27 -8.13 -22.66
N ILE A 25 -10.99 -7.89 -21.37
CA ILE A 25 -12.03 -7.60 -20.38
C ILE A 25 -12.70 -6.25 -20.68
N ASN A 26 -11.92 -5.21 -20.98
CA ASN A 26 -12.45 -3.89 -21.31
C ASN A 26 -13.29 -3.89 -22.59
N GLU A 27 -12.90 -4.66 -23.61
CA GLU A 27 -13.66 -4.80 -24.85
C GLU A 27 -15.01 -5.49 -24.59
N SER A 28 -15.01 -6.57 -23.81
CA SER A 28 -16.26 -7.25 -23.45
C SER A 28 -17.22 -6.35 -22.64
N ILE A 29 -16.70 -5.47 -21.79
CA ILE A 29 -17.54 -4.51 -21.03
C ILE A 29 -18.13 -3.45 -21.98
N ARG A 30 -17.39 -3.02 -23.00
CA ARG A 30 -17.85 -2.06 -24.02
C ARG A 30 -18.96 -2.63 -24.89
N GLU A 31 -18.94 -3.93 -25.22
CA GLU A 31 -20.01 -4.59 -25.99
C GLU A 31 -21.37 -4.49 -25.30
N TYR A 32 -21.41 -4.43 -23.96
CA TYR A 32 -22.64 -4.24 -23.18
C TYR A 32 -23.01 -2.77 -22.95
N GLY A 33 -22.41 -1.84 -23.69
CA GLY A 33 -22.70 -0.40 -23.60
C GLY A 33 -22.24 0.25 -22.30
N CYS A 34 -21.38 -0.42 -21.53
CA CYS A 34 -20.81 0.09 -20.29
C CYS A 34 -19.39 0.59 -20.57
N GLU A 35 -19.05 1.79 -20.13
CA GLU A 35 -17.68 2.31 -20.20
C GLU A 35 -17.12 2.43 -18.78
N LEU A 36 -15.96 1.81 -18.53
CA LEU A 36 -15.21 2.03 -17.30
C LEU A 36 -14.72 3.48 -17.27
N ARG A 37 -15.52 4.38 -16.70
CA ARG A 37 -15.12 5.77 -16.48
C ARG A 37 -14.50 5.91 -15.10
N ASN A 38 -13.20 6.16 -15.14
CA ASN A 38 -12.33 6.68 -14.07
C ASN A 38 -11.76 5.63 -13.11
N THR A 39 -10.48 5.32 -13.32
CA THR A 39 -9.57 4.90 -12.25
C THR A 39 -9.01 6.16 -11.59
N CYS A 40 -9.51 6.49 -10.39
CA CYS A 40 -8.97 7.59 -9.60
C CYS A 40 -7.94 7.03 -8.60
N LEU A 41 -6.69 7.49 -8.68
CA LEU A 41 -5.72 7.30 -7.61
C LEU A 41 -6.08 8.23 -6.45
N ILE A 42 -6.45 7.66 -5.31
CA ILE A 42 -6.78 8.42 -4.10
C ILE A 42 -5.51 8.52 -3.26
N ASP A 43 -4.89 9.70 -3.27
CA ASP A 43 -3.73 10.00 -2.43
C ASP A 43 -4.19 10.57 -1.08
N ASN A 44 -3.55 10.11 0.00
CA ASN A 44 -4.06 10.07 1.39
C ASN A 44 -4.36 11.42 2.09
N TYR A 45 -4.43 12.54 1.39
CA TYR A 45 -4.51 13.87 2.03
C TYR A 45 -5.49 14.87 1.44
N ASN A 46 -6.19 14.56 0.35
CA ASN A 46 -7.22 15.46 -0.17
C ASN A 46 -8.61 14.85 0.02
N ASN A 47 -9.45 15.52 0.82
CA ASN A 47 -10.89 15.27 0.85
C ASN A 47 -11.43 15.52 -0.57
N ILE A 48 -11.57 14.46 -1.37
CA ILE A 48 -12.14 14.58 -2.70
C ILE A 48 -13.64 14.83 -2.51
N LYS A 49 -14.09 16.06 -2.81
CA LYS A 49 -15.51 16.33 -3.05
C LYS A 49 -15.90 15.72 -4.39
N ILE A 50 -16.20 14.43 -4.41
CA ILE A 50 -16.80 13.79 -5.57
C ILE A 50 -18.28 14.19 -5.56
N SER A 51 -18.73 14.94 -6.57
CA SER A 51 -20.15 15.20 -6.79
C SER A 51 -20.84 13.88 -7.15
N MET A 52 -21.59 13.32 -6.20
CA MET A 52 -22.23 12.02 -6.36
C MET A 52 -23.51 12.15 -7.18
N LEU A 53 -23.61 11.38 -8.26
CA LEU A 53 -24.89 11.12 -8.93
C LEU A 53 -25.51 9.85 -8.35
N PRO A 54 -26.84 9.73 -8.30
CA PRO A 54 -27.50 8.47 -7.95
C PRO A 54 -27.01 7.34 -8.87
N SER A 55 -26.78 6.15 -8.32
CA SER A 55 -26.38 4.93 -9.04
C SER A 55 -24.91 4.81 -9.48
N THR A 56 -23.99 5.56 -8.85
CA THR A 56 -22.54 5.41 -9.10
C THR A 56 -21.91 4.45 -8.09
N PHE A 57 -21.19 3.42 -8.55
CA PHE A 57 -20.43 2.50 -7.69
C PHE A 57 -18.92 2.78 -7.81
N PHE A 58 -18.22 2.80 -6.68
CA PHE A 58 -16.76 2.95 -6.62
C PHE A 58 -16.14 1.72 -6.00
N THR A 59 -15.16 1.14 -6.67
CA THR A 59 -14.27 0.13 -6.08
C THR A 59 -13.00 0.85 -5.64
N ALA A 60 -12.91 1.15 -4.35
CA ALA A 60 -11.68 1.65 -3.74
C ALA A 60 -10.88 0.46 -3.24
N ALA A 61 -9.70 0.23 -3.83
CA ALA A 61 -8.73 -0.72 -3.31
C ALA A 61 -7.60 0.06 -2.60
N PRO A 62 -7.24 -0.27 -1.36
CA PRO A 62 -6.05 0.30 -0.75
C PRO A 62 -4.83 -0.17 -1.56
N LEU A 63 -4.17 0.78 -2.23
CA LEU A 63 -2.84 0.51 -2.78
C LEU A 63 -1.89 0.42 -1.59
N LEU A 64 -1.73 -0.79 -1.05
CA LEU A 64 -0.53 -1.09 -0.30
C LEU A 64 0.63 -0.78 -1.25
N LEU A 65 1.58 0.05 -0.82
CA LEU A 65 2.86 0.21 -1.51
C LEU A 65 3.58 -1.15 -1.46
N GLY A 66 3.11 -2.10 -2.27
CA GLY A 66 3.72 -3.40 -2.47
C GLY A 66 5.18 -3.15 -2.79
N GLY A 67 6.08 -3.89 -2.15
CA GLY A 67 7.52 -3.73 -2.31
C GLY A 67 7.93 -3.84 -3.78
N GLY A 68 8.06 -2.71 -4.45
CA GLY A 68 8.42 -2.54 -5.85
C GLY A 68 9.06 -1.18 -6.07
N ASN A 69 9.98 -1.11 -7.04
CA ASN A 69 10.86 0.00 -7.44
C ASN A 69 10.62 1.33 -6.71
N MET A 70 11.10 1.37 -5.47
CA MET A 70 11.11 2.59 -4.68
C MET A 70 12.05 3.58 -5.37
N THR A 71 11.56 4.80 -5.65
CA THR A 71 12.43 5.88 -6.11
C THR A 71 13.58 6.06 -5.12
N GLU A 72 14.78 6.44 -5.60
CA GLU A 72 15.97 6.51 -4.75
C GLU A 72 15.74 7.44 -3.54
N THR A 73 14.99 8.53 -3.72
CA THR A 73 14.57 9.43 -2.65
C THR A 73 13.73 8.74 -1.57
N ASN A 74 12.72 7.96 -1.97
CA ASN A 74 11.87 7.23 -1.04
C ASN A 74 12.65 6.14 -0.31
N LYS A 75 13.62 5.50 -1.00
CA LYS A 75 14.52 4.51 -0.41
C LYS A 75 15.41 5.12 0.66
N MET A 76 16.01 6.27 0.40
CA MET A 76 16.80 7.01 1.40
C MET A 76 15.96 7.38 2.62
N LEU A 77 14.73 7.85 2.42
CA LEU A 77 13.81 8.19 3.51
C LEU A 77 13.48 6.98 4.38
N ALA A 78 13.16 5.84 3.76
CA ALA A 78 12.90 4.59 4.47
C ALA A 78 14.14 4.08 5.23
N LEU A 79 15.31 4.12 4.61
CA LEU A 79 16.59 3.75 5.25
C LEU A 79 16.93 4.65 6.43
N GLN A 80 16.61 5.94 6.36
CA GLN A 80 16.82 6.87 7.46
C GLN A 80 15.98 6.48 8.70
N GLN A 81 14.75 6.02 8.52
CA GLN A 81 13.91 5.54 9.63
C GLN A 81 14.47 4.27 10.28
N LEU A 82 15.19 3.43 9.52
CA LEU A 82 15.84 2.23 10.03
C LEU A 82 17.13 2.50 10.82
N LYS A 83 17.66 3.74 10.81
CA LYS A 83 18.83 4.16 11.59
C LYS A 83 18.46 4.28 13.07
N VAL A 84 18.44 3.14 13.75
CA VAL A 84 18.17 3.03 15.20
C VAL A 84 19.28 2.28 15.92
N LYS A 85 19.42 2.53 17.22
CA LYS A 85 20.31 1.79 18.11
C LYS A 85 19.52 0.76 18.92
N ILE A 86 20.10 -0.42 19.13
CA ILE A 86 19.53 -1.54 19.88
C ILE A 86 20.29 -1.69 21.18
N CYS A 87 19.59 -1.75 22.32
CA CYS A 87 20.20 -2.05 23.60
C CYS A 87 20.71 -3.50 23.63
N ARG A 88 21.94 -3.74 24.10
CA ARG A 88 22.47 -5.10 24.20
C ARG A 88 21.83 -5.96 25.29
N ARG A 89 21.25 -5.33 26.31
CA ARG A 89 20.66 -6.01 27.45
C ARG A 89 19.18 -6.36 27.26
N CYS A 90 18.38 -5.41 26.76
CA CYS A 90 16.93 -5.59 26.61
C CYS A 90 16.43 -5.56 25.15
N TYR A 91 17.33 -5.43 24.18
CA TYR A 91 17.02 -5.43 22.75
C TYR A 91 16.03 -4.34 22.29
N ALA A 92 15.77 -3.33 23.11
CA ALA A 92 14.89 -2.23 22.76
C ALA A 92 15.50 -1.34 21.66
N ASN A 93 14.64 -0.87 20.75
CA ASN A 93 14.97 0.20 19.79
C ASN A 93 15.08 1.55 20.51
N ASN A 94 16.14 2.29 20.22
CA ASN A 94 16.44 3.64 20.70
C ASN A 94 16.83 4.54 19.51
N ALA A 95 16.76 5.86 19.71
CA ALA A 95 17.14 6.83 18.69
C ALA A 95 18.62 6.66 18.26
N ALA A 96 18.95 7.02 17.01
CA ALA A 96 20.32 6.93 16.48
C ALA A 96 21.37 7.64 17.35
N LYS A 97 21.01 8.78 17.93
CA LYS A 97 21.88 9.61 18.79
C LYS A 97 21.82 9.24 20.27
N ALA A 98 21.05 8.22 20.65
CA ALA A 98 20.95 7.82 22.06
C ALA A 98 22.30 7.31 22.59
N THR A 99 22.60 7.69 23.83
CA THR A 99 23.75 7.21 24.62
C THR A 99 23.34 6.25 25.74
N ARG A 100 22.07 6.27 26.15
CA ARG A 100 21.49 5.37 27.16
C ARG A 100 20.18 4.78 26.68
N CYS A 101 19.86 3.57 27.16
CA CYS A 101 18.60 2.93 26.83
C CYS A 101 17.42 3.63 27.52
N ARG A 102 16.33 3.84 26.78
CA ARG A 102 15.09 4.45 27.30
C ARG A 102 14.32 3.55 28.29
N LYS A 103 14.64 2.26 28.37
CA LYS A 103 13.86 1.29 29.15
C LYS A 103 14.40 1.15 30.57
N ALA A 104 13.54 1.42 31.56
CA ALA A 104 13.86 1.27 32.98
C ALA A 104 14.24 -0.17 33.38
N GLN A 105 13.62 -1.19 32.76
CA GLN A 105 13.89 -2.61 33.05
C GLN A 105 15.36 -3.04 32.89
N CYS A 106 16.15 -2.32 32.08
CA CYS A 106 17.57 -2.60 31.91
C CYS A 106 18.48 -1.68 32.74
N GLY A 107 17.90 -0.84 33.60
CA GLY A 107 18.61 0.17 34.40
C GLY A 107 19.20 1.29 33.55
N HIS A 108 18.54 1.69 32.45
CA HIS A 108 19.05 2.69 31.51
C HIS A 108 20.45 2.38 30.96
N TYR A 109 20.71 1.09 30.71
CA TYR A 109 22.00 0.57 30.24
C TYR A 109 22.58 1.36 29.06
N GLY A 110 23.88 1.66 29.11
CA GLY A 110 24.57 2.54 28.17
C GLY A 110 25.12 1.87 26.91
N ASP A 111 25.30 0.54 26.91
CA ASP A 111 25.84 -0.16 25.74
C ASP A 111 24.73 -0.42 24.72
N LEU A 112 24.75 0.42 23.68
CA LEU A 112 23.84 0.41 22.56
C LEU A 112 24.61 0.11 21.28
N ARG A 113 24.17 -0.87 20.50
CA ARG A 113 24.72 -1.20 19.17
C ARG A 113 23.87 -0.62 18.05
N MET A 114 24.42 -0.40 16.87
CA MET A 114 23.61 -0.10 15.69
C MET A 114 22.76 -1.31 15.27
N LYS A 115 21.55 -1.08 14.76
CA LYS A 115 20.76 -2.14 14.11
C LYS A 115 21.53 -2.64 12.88
N LYS A 116 21.57 -3.97 12.70
CA LYS A 116 22.21 -4.57 11.52
C LYS A 116 21.38 -4.21 10.29
N VAL A 117 22.05 -3.73 9.25
CA VAL A 117 21.43 -3.47 7.94
C VAL A 117 21.50 -4.74 7.10
N LEU A 118 20.48 -4.95 6.27
CA LEU A 118 20.53 -5.94 5.20
C LEU A 118 21.57 -5.47 4.17
N LYS A 119 22.46 -6.38 3.78
CA LYS A 119 23.44 -6.14 2.69
C LYS A 119 22.80 -6.51 1.37
#